data_AF-A0A8J6WA75-F1
#
_entry.id   AF-A0A8J6WA75-F1
#
_cell.length_a   1.000
_cell.length_b   1.000
_cell.length_c   1.000
_cell.angle_alpha   90.00
_cell.angle_beta   90.00
_cell.angle_gamma   90.00
#
_symmetry.space_group_name_H-M   'P 1'
#
loop_
_entity.id
_entity.type
_entity.pdbx_description
1 polymer ?
#
loop_
_entity_poly.entity_id
_entity_poly.type
_entity_poly.pdbx_seq_one_letter_code
_entity_poly.pdbx_strand_id
1 'polypeptide(L)'
;MNNLLGRLLSSILGSSKAWWVEIKTSQPACTYYFGPFDSESEAHSAKGGYVEDLEQEGAQNIQLVVSLCSPPKQLTITDEWDTPVGEFATPALSGQP
;
A
#
# COMPACT_ATOMS: atom_id res chain seq x y z
N MET A 1 12.25 -20.23 -14.18
CA MET A 1 12.29 -21.29 -13.15
C MET A 1 11.64 -20.78 -11.87
N ASN A 2 10.42 -21.24 -11.57
CA ASN A 2 9.81 -21.37 -10.25
C ASN A 2 9.90 -20.18 -9.26
N ASN A 3 9.65 -18.95 -9.71
CA ASN A 3 9.68 -17.76 -8.86
C ASN A 3 8.45 -17.69 -7.93
N LEU A 4 7.28 -18.14 -8.43
CA LEU A 4 6.01 -18.03 -7.69
C LEU A 4 5.97 -18.89 -6.43
N LEU A 5 6.49 -20.13 -6.52
CA LEU A 5 6.46 -21.06 -5.40
C LEU A 5 7.43 -20.61 -4.29
N GLY A 6 8.57 -20.02 -4.66
CA GLY A 6 9.47 -19.34 -3.74
C GLY A 6 8.80 -18.16 -3.01
N ARG A 7 8.07 -17.31 -3.75
CA ARG A 7 7.31 -16.18 -3.18
C ARG A 7 6.23 -16.62 -2.21
N LEU A 8 5.48 -17.68 -2.54
CA LEU A 8 4.46 -18.23 -1.66
C LEU A 8 5.08 -18.81 -0.38
N LEU A 9 6.15 -19.60 -0.50
CA LEU A 9 6.84 -20.16 0.66
C LEU A 9 7.44 -19.06 1.55
N SER A 10 8.07 -18.04 0.96
CA SER A 10 8.58 -16.88 1.71
C SER A 10 7.48 -16.07 2.40
N SER A 11 6.31 -15.94 1.76
CA SER A 11 5.14 -15.29 2.37
C SER A 11 4.55 -16.09 3.54
N ILE A 12 4.65 -17.43 3.50
CA ILE A 12 4.14 -18.33 4.56
C ILE A 12 5.16 -18.48 5.71
N LEU A 13 6.46 -18.49 5.39
CA LEU A 13 7.56 -18.73 6.35
C LEU A 13 8.13 -17.43 6.95
N GLY A 14 7.70 -16.27 6.46
CA GLY A 14 7.66 -15.02 7.22
C GLY A 14 9.00 -14.37 7.60
N SER A 15 10.09 -14.53 6.83
CA SER A 15 11.38 -13.92 7.23
C SER A 15 12.41 -13.59 6.13
N SER A 16 12.09 -13.66 4.84
CA SER A 16 13.03 -13.16 3.80
C SER A 16 12.75 -11.70 3.47
N LYS A 17 13.77 -10.83 3.57
CA LYS A 17 13.74 -9.50 2.94
C LYS A 17 13.48 -9.67 1.43
N ALA A 18 12.74 -8.75 0.85
CA ALA A 18 12.49 -8.71 -0.58
C ALA A 18 12.61 -7.29 -1.10
N TRP A 19 12.69 -7.14 -2.42
CA TRP A 19 12.64 -5.82 -3.04
C TRP A 19 11.20 -5.32 -3.04
N TRP A 20 11.01 -4.09 -2.58
CA TRP A 20 9.72 -3.42 -2.52
C TRP A 20 9.82 -2.06 -3.20
N VAL A 21 8.73 -1.68 -3.86
CA VAL A 21 8.53 -0.33 -4.41
C VAL A 21 7.57 0.40 -3.47
N GLU A 22 8.07 1.41 -2.77
CA GLU A 22 7.27 2.35 -1.98
C GLU A 22 6.91 3.53 -2.88
N ILE A 23 5.61 3.84 -2.96
CA ILE A 23 5.08 5.00 -3.70
C ILE A 23 4.29 5.87 -2.73
N LYS A 24 4.67 7.13 -2.61
CA LYS A 24 3.98 8.14 -1.78
C LYS A 24 3.31 9.15 -2.68
N THR A 25 2.04 9.41 -2.44
CA THR A 25 1.23 10.42 -3.12
C THR A 25 0.83 11.49 -2.11
N SER A 26 0.69 12.74 -2.54
CA SER A 26 0.27 13.83 -1.64
C SER A 26 -1.20 14.21 -1.79
N GLN A 27 -1.84 13.85 -2.90
CA GLN A 27 -3.26 14.12 -3.11
C GLN A 27 -3.86 13.03 -4.02
N PRO A 28 -4.68 12.11 -3.47
CA PRO A 28 -4.87 11.87 -2.04
C PRO A 28 -3.54 11.46 -1.35
N ALA A 29 -3.44 11.68 -0.04
CA ALA A 29 -2.26 11.33 0.72
C ALA A 29 -2.25 9.83 1.05
N CYS A 30 -1.44 9.09 0.29
CA CYS A 30 -1.37 7.64 0.36
C CYS A 30 0.08 7.16 0.25
N THR A 31 0.40 6.07 0.94
CA THR A 31 1.64 5.31 0.74
C THR A 31 1.29 3.89 0.30
N TYR A 32 1.79 3.49 -0.86
CA TYR A 32 1.61 2.18 -1.46
C TYR A 32 2.92 1.39 -1.44
N TYR A 33 2.84 0.10 -1.14
CA TYR A 33 3.95 -0.83 -1.20
C TYR A 33 3.66 -1.95 -2.20
N PHE A 34 4.45 -2.04 -3.26
CA PHE A 34 4.35 -3.10 -4.26
C PHE A 34 5.51 -4.08 -4.12
N GLY A 35 5.20 -5.38 -4.20
CA GLY A 35 6.16 -6.47 -4.03
C GLY A 35 5.48 -7.74 -3.51
N PRO A 36 6.26 -8.72 -3.02
CA PRO A 36 7.72 -8.77 -3.03
C PRO A 36 8.28 -9.03 -4.44
N PHE A 37 9.39 -8.38 -4.79
CA PHE A 37 10.19 -8.63 -5.99
C PHE A 37 11.48 -9.41 -5.65
N ASP A 38 11.93 -10.23 -6.61
CA ASP A 38 13.12 -11.06 -6.46
C ASP A 38 14.41 -10.24 -6.65
N SER A 39 14.35 -9.15 -7.41
CA SER A 39 15.50 -8.28 -7.69
C SER A 39 15.13 -6.81 -7.81
N GLU A 40 16.12 -5.93 -7.59
CA GLU A 40 15.98 -4.49 -7.82
C GLU A 40 15.57 -4.18 -9.27
N SER A 41 16.15 -4.91 -10.23
CA SER A 41 15.83 -4.71 -11.65
C SER A 41 14.38 -5.06 -11.97
N GLU A 42 13.82 -6.11 -11.35
CA GLU A 42 12.41 -6.47 -11.51
C GLU A 42 11.50 -5.36 -10.95
N ALA A 43 11.80 -4.88 -9.73
CA ALA A 43 11.08 -3.76 -9.12
C ALA A 43 11.16 -2.49 -9.97
N HIS A 44 12.34 -2.16 -10.51
CA HIS A 44 12.53 -1.02 -11.41
C HIS A 44 11.84 -1.16 -12.77
N SER A 45 11.62 -2.39 -13.24
CA SER A 45 10.90 -2.64 -14.50
C SER A 45 9.40 -2.54 -14.28
N ALA A 46 8.89 -2.98 -13.13
CA ALA A 46 7.48 -2.92 -12.78
C ALA A 46 7.00 -1.53 -12.35
N LYS A 47 7.86 -0.71 -11.72
CA LYS A 47 7.46 0.57 -11.11
C LYS A 47 6.78 1.56 -12.07
N GLY A 48 7.13 1.52 -13.35
CA GLY A 48 6.59 2.43 -14.36
C GLY A 48 5.08 2.29 -14.49
N GLY A 49 4.57 1.06 -14.51
CA GLY A 49 3.12 0.80 -14.61
C GLY A 49 2.35 1.31 -13.39
N TYR A 50 2.88 1.11 -12.18
CA TYR A 50 2.22 1.61 -10.96
C TYR A 50 2.13 3.14 -10.91
N VAL A 51 3.16 3.84 -11.39
CA VAL A 51 3.15 5.30 -11.46
C VAL A 51 2.12 5.76 -12.50
N GLU A 52 2.13 5.15 -13.69
CA GLU A 52 1.18 5.48 -14.76
C GLU A 52 -0.28 5.30 -14.30
N ASP A 53 -0.59 4.18 -13.63
CA ASP A 53 -1.92 3.91 -13.08
C ASP A 53 -2.32 5.00 -12.06
N LEU A 54 -1.42 5.34 -11.12
CA LEU A 54 -1.69 6.36 -10.09
C LEU A 54 -1.86 7.77 -10.70
N GLU A 55 -1.09 8.12 -11.72
CA GLU A 55 -1.24 9.38 -12.45
C GLU A 55 -2.59 9.44 -13.18
N GLN A 56 -3.03 8.34 -13.79
CA GLN A 56 -4.33 8.25 -14.44
C GLN A 56 -5.51 8.33 -13.45
N GLU A 57 -5.32 7.83 -12.22
CA GLU A 57 -6.28 8.00 -11.12
C GLU A 57 -6.29 9.43 -10.53
N GLY A 58 -5.38 10.31 -10.99
CA GLY A 58 -5.30 11.70 -10.57
C GLY A 58 -4.45 11.94 -9.33
N ALA A 59 -3.60 10.98 -8.94
CA ALA A 59 -2.67 11.16 -7.83
C ALA A 59 -1.62 12.22 -8.15
N GLN A 60 -1.31 13.09 -7.19
CA GLN A 60 -0.33 14.17 -7.36
C GLN A 60 0.89 14.01 -6.46
N ASN A 61 2.00 14.60 -6.90
CA ASN A 61 3.29 14.66 -6.20
C ASN A 61 3.77 13.25 -5.80
N ILE A 62 3.86 12.36 -6.79
CA ILE A 62 4.27 10.97 -6.62
C ILE A 62 5.77 10.89 -6.34
N GLN A 63 6.14 10.32 -5.19
CA GLN A 63 7.51 9.99 -4.83
C GLN A 63 7.68 8.48 -4.80
N LEU A 64 8.79 7.98 -5.32
CA LEU A 64 9.02 6.55 -5.45
C LEU A 64 10.39 6.15 -4.92
N VAL A 65 10.41 5.09 -4.12
CA VAL A 65 11.62 4.49 -3.55
C VAL A 65 11.61 2.99 -3.78
N VAL A 66 12.69 2.45 -4.33
CA VAL A 66 12.92 1.01 -4.43
C VAL A 66 13.92 0.60 -3.36
N SER A 67 13.58 -0.37 -2.50
CA SER A 67 14.49 -0.81 -1.44
C SER A 67 14.31 -2.28 -1.05
N LEU A 68 15.39 -2.89 -0.57
CA LEU A 68 15.37 -4.23 0.01
C LEU A 68 15.00 -4.14 1.49
N CYS A 69 13.77 -4.46 1.84
CA CYS A 69 13.27 -4.37 3.20
C CYS A 69 12.44 -5.59 3.61
N SER A 70 12.15 -5.68 4.92
CA SER A 70 11.21 -6.67 5.43
C SER A 70 9.80 -6.36 4.90
N PRO A 71 8.92 -7.38 4.77
CA PRO A 71 7.55 -7.15 4.30
C PRO A 71 6.85 -6.06 5.13
N PRO A 72 6.23 -5.05 4.48
CA PRO A 72 5.49 -4.02 5.19
C PRO A 72 4.26 -4.64 5.86
N LYS A 73 3.85 -4.06 7.00
CA LYS A 73 2.66 -4.54 7.74
C LYS A 73 1.36 -4.27 6.99
N GLN A 74 1.34 -3.23 6.15
CA GLN A 74 0.20 -2.80 5.35
C GLN A 74 0.72 -2.39 3.96
N LEU A 75 0.00 -2.80 2.91
CA LEU A 75 0.37 -2.49 1.52
C LEU A 75 -0.13 -1.11 1.08
N THR A 76 -1.18 -0.62 1.72
CA THR A 76 -1.75 0.72 1.47
C THR A 76 -1.96 1.38 2.82
N ILE A 77 -1.39 2.57 2.98
CA ILE A 77 -1.52 3.40 4.17
C ILE A 77 -2.11 4.72 3.70
N THR A 78 -3.27 5.11 4.22
CA THR A 78 -3.91 6.40 3.94
C THR A 78 -4.11 7.16 5.25
N ASP A 79 -4.07 8.48 5.19
CA ASP A 79 -4.25 9.33 6.38
C ASP A 79 -5.70 9.33 6.90
N GLU A 80 -6.62 8.65 6.22
CA GLU A 80 -8.07 8.74 6.45
C GLU A 80 -8.60 7.79 7.54
N TRP A 81 -7.78 6.90 8.11
CA TRP A 81 -8.24 5.84 9.01
C TRP A 81 -8.14 6.10 10.52
N ASP A 82 -7.72 7.29 10.95
CA ASP A 82 -7.71 7.71 12.36
C ASP A 82 -8.86 8.66 12.71
N THR A 83 -10.04 8.49 12.10
CA THR A 83 -11.28 8.99 12.72
C THR A 83 -11.85 7.86 13.57
N PRO A 84 -11.77 7.91 14.91
CA PRO A 84 -12.63 7.06 15.73
C PRO A 84 -14.05 7.37 15.30
N VAL A 85 -14.80 6.38 14.82
CA VAL A 85 -16.24 6.49 14.64
C VAL A 85 -16.89 6.49 16.04
N GLY A 86 -16.64 7.54 16.83
CA GLY A 86 -17.61 8.05 17.78
C GLY A 86 -18.28 9.19 17.05
N GLU A 87 -19.51 9.07 16.58
CA GLU A 87 -20.71 9.03 17.39
C GLU A 87 -21.81 8.34 16.60
N PHE A 88 -22.14 7.10 16.96
CA PHE A 88 -23.56 6.74 16.98
C PHE A 88 -24.17 7.36 18.24
N ALA A 89 -24.23 8.69 18.27
CA ALA A 89 -25.10 9.40 19.18
C ALA A 89 -26.52 8.91 18.89
N THR A 90 -27.10 8.27 19.91
CA THR A 90 -28.46 7.76 20.01
C THR A 90 -29.49 8.55 19.18
N PRO A 91 -30.45 7.90 18.49
CA PRO A 91 -31.64 8.60 18.06
C PRO A 91 -32.36 9.12 19.31
N ALA A 92 -32.24 10.42 19.57
CA ALA A 92 -33.11 11.11 20.49
C ALA A 92 -34.51 11.12 19.87
N LEU A 93 -35.30 10.08 20.15
CA LEU A 93 -36.73 10.05 19.89
C LEU A 93 -37.42 11.00 20.87
N SER A 94 -37.26 12.30 20.64
CA SER A 94 -38.08 13.33 21.27
C SER A 94 -39.38 13.43 20.46
N GLY A 95 -40.27 12.47 20.67
CA GLY A 95 -41.66 12.59 20.27
C GLY A 95 -42.41 13.50 21.24
N GLN A 96 -42.68 14.73 20.79
CA GLN A 96 -43.84 15.55 21.20
C GLN A 96 -44.27 16.31 19.93
N PRO A 97 -45.57 16.54 19.69
CA PRO A 97 -46.61 16.87 20.67
C PRO A 97 -47.65 15.78 20.95
#